data_AF-A0A9Q5C354-F1
#
_entry.id   AF-A0A9Q5C354-F1
#
_cell.length_a   1.000
_cell.length_b   1.000
_cell.length_c   1.000
_cell.angle_alpha   90.00
_cell.angle_beta   90.00
_cell.angle_gamma   90.00
#
_symmetry.space_group_name_H-M   'P 1'
#
loop_
_entity.id
_entity.type
_entity.pdbx_description
1 polymer ?
#
loop_
_entity_poly.entity_id
_entity_poly.type
_entity_poly.pdbx_seq_one_letter_code
_entity_poly.pdbx_strand_id
1 'polypeptide(L)'
;MKKYDELEKIHPRYNWHYKDCLTQAQVVMEGISANTALENSYNLMQSFIQAIETNNTQELKSLITSKDSIGTLMHKTLLTFKYNLKAVLNGAALPYSNGCLEGFNRKIKQIERTAFGYSNFINLLTRIRLEENQYKENILT
;
A
#
# COMPACT_ATOMS: atom_id res chain seq x y z
N MET A 1 -2.04 -7.31 2.79
CA MET A 1 -2.83 -8.55 2.96
C MET A 1 -1.97 -9.71 2.52
N LYS A 2 -2.05 -10.86 3.19
CA LYS A 2 -1.53 -12.10 2.59
C LYS A 2 -2.44 -12.50 1.42
N LYS A 3 -1.87 -13.12 0.40
CA LYS A 3 -2.69 -13.69 -0.68
C LYS A 3 -3.51 -14.85 -0.14
N TYR A 4 -4.66 -15.09 -0.74
CA TYR A 4 -5.47 -16.26 -0.40
C TYR A 4 -4.67 -17.58 -0.60
N ASP A 5 -3.83 -17.63 -1.63
CA ASP A 5 -3.01 -18.81 -1.92
C ASP A 5 -1.90 -19.07 -0.92
N GLU A 6 -1.47 -18.04 -0.19
CA GLU A 6 -0.46 -18.11 0.86
C GLU A 6 -1.05 -18.43 2.24
N LEU A 7 -2.38 -18.56 2.35
CA LEU A 7 -3.02 -18.95 3.60
C LEU A 7 -2.73 -20.41 3.91
N GLU A 8 -2.52 -20.70 5.20
CA GLU A 8 -2.39 -22.08 5.67
C GLU A 8 -3.71 -22.82 5.46
N LYS A 9 -3.67 -23.87 4.64
CA LYS A 9 -4.82 -24.71 4.24
C LYS A 9 -4.76 -26.12 4.81
N ILE A 10 -3.61 -26.55 5.33
CA ILE A 10 -3.36 -27.97 5.67
C ILE A 10 -3.46 -28.20 7.17
N HIS A 11 -2.78 -27.38 7.98
CA HIS A 11 -2.68 -27.62 9.42
C HIS A 11 -3.66 -26.72 10.20
N PRO A 12 -4.79 -27.27 10.71
CA PRO A 12 -5.70 -26.50 11.55
C PRO A 12 -5.05 -26.17 12.89
N ARG A 13 -5.36 -25.00 13.42
CA ARG A 13 -4.95 -24.57 14.77
C ARG A 13 -6.20 -24.21 15.57
N TYR A 14 -6.15 -24.47 16.87
CA TYR A 14 -7.26 -24.10 17.74
C TYR A 14 -7.44 -22.59 17.76
N ASN A 15 -8.63 -22.14 17.38
CA ASN A 15 -9.04 -20.76 17.43
C ASN A 15 -10.01 -20.55 18.60
N TRP A 16 -9.58 -19.76 19.57
CA TRP A 16 -10.32 -19.53 20.81
C TRP A 16 -11.65 -18.77 20.61
N HIS A 17 -11.79 -17.97 19.56
CA HIS A 17 -13.05 -17.27 19.26
C HIS A 17 -14.10 -18.21 18.68
N TYR A 18 -13.69 -19.12 17.80
CA TYR A 18 -14.56 -20.11 17.17
C TYR A 18 -14.76 -21.34 18.06
N LYS A 19 -13.89 -21.51 19.07
CA LYS A 19 -13.81 -22.69 19.94
C LYS A 19 -13.61 -23.99 19.14
N ASP A 20 -12.93 -23.90 18.01
CA ASP A 20 -12.72 -25.01 17.07
C ASP A 20 -11.31 -24.98 16.44
N CYS A 21 -10.87 -26.10 15.88
CA CYS A 21 -9.62 -26.25 15.17
C CYS A 21 -9.80 -25.93 13.68
N LEU A 22 -9.46 -24.69 13.29
CA LEU A 22 -9.65 -24.20 11.93
C LEU A 22 -8.32 -23.83 11.27
N THR A 23 -8.27 -23.97 9.96
CA THR A 23 -7.18 -23.45 9.11
C THR A 23 -7.36 -21.95 8.87
N GLN A 24 -6.29 -21.25 8.45
CA GLN A 24 -6.40 -19.81 8.16
C GLN A 24 -7.37 -19.55 7.01
N ALA A 25 -7.39 -20.43 6.00
CA ALA A 25 -8.31 -20.33 4.88
C ALA A 25 -9.78 -20.48 5.33
N GLN A 26 -10.08 -21.43 6.21
CA GLN A 26 -11.44 -21.62 6.74
C GLN A 26 -11.92 -20.41 7.54
N VAL A 27 -11.09 -19.89 8.44
CA VAL A 27 -11.44 -18.69 9.23
C VAL A 27 -11.75 -17.50 8.32
N VAL A 28 -10.95 -17.30 7.26
CA VAL A 28 -11.19 -16.22 6.29
C VAL A 28 -12.48 -16.47 5.52
N MET A 29 -12.67 -17.68 4.99
CA MET A 29 -13.85 -18.04 4.19
C MET A 29 -15.15 -17.87 4.98
N GLU A 30 -15.19 -18.37 6.22
CA GLU A 30 -16.34 -18.20 7.10
C GLU A 30 -16.59 -16.71 7.41
N GLY A 31 -15.53 -15.97 7.74
CA GLY A 31 -15.64 -14.55 8.06
C GLY A 31 -16.15 -13.69 6.91
N ILE A 32 -15.68 -13.92 5.68
CA ILE A 32 -16.13 -13.14 4.51
C ILE A 32 -17.53 -13.56 4.05
N SER A 33 -17.90 -14.84 4.22
CA SER A 33 -19.23 -15.34 3.83
C SER A 33 -20.39 -14.71 4.61
N ALA A 34 -20.11 -14.08 5.75
CA ALA A 34 -21.11 -13.40 6.57
C ALA A 34 -21.73 -12.17 5.88
N ASN A 35 -21.05 -11.56 4.90
CA ASN A 35 -21.55 -10.37 4.21
C ASN A 35 -21.07 -10.32 2.75
N THR A 36 -22.02 -10.28 1.82
CA THR A 36 -21.74 -10.27 0.38
C THR A 36 -20.89 -9.06 -0.07
N ALA A 37 -21.08 -7.88 0.53
CA ALA A 37 -20.27 -6.71 0.22
C ALA A 37 -18.83 -6.86 0.74
N LEU A 38 -18.63 -7.55 1.86
CA LEU A 38 -17.30 -7.87 2.39
C LEU A 38 -16.60 -8.88 1.50
N GLU A 39 -17.29 -9.95 1.12
CA GLU A 39 -16.80 -10.97 0.20
C GLU A 39 -16.36 -10.36 -1.14
N ASN A 40 -17.22 -9.56 -1.78
CA ASN A 40 -16.89 -8.87 -3.03
C ASN A 40 -15.68 -7.94 -2.86
N SER A 41 -15.62 -7.17 -1.76
CA SER A 41 -14.50 -6.27 -1.50
C SER A 41 -13.19 -7.03 -1.28
N TYR A 42 -13.25 -8.18 -0.63
CA TYR A 42 -12.10 -9.06 -0.42
C TYR A 42 -11.60 -9.64 -1.74
N ASN A 43 -12.49 -10.21 -2.54
CA ASN A 43 -12.18 -10.80 -3.84
C ASN A 43 -11.59 -9.74 -4.78
N LEU A 44 -12.20 -8.56 -4.85
CA LEU A 44 -11.67 -7.43 -5.61
C LEU A 44 -10.24 -7.09 -5.18
N MET A 45 -9.97 -7.01 -3.87
CA MET A 45 -8.62 -6.70 -3.37
C MET A 45 -7.60 -7.80 -3.70
N GLN A 46 -8.00 -9.08 -3.65
CA GLN A 46 -7.13 -10.18 -4.10
C GLN A 46 -6.81 -10.07 -5.59
N SER A 47 -7.80 -9.77 -6.45
CA SER A 47 -7.58 -9.53 -7.88
C SER A 47 -6.65 -8.33 -8.13
N PHE A 48 -6.77 -7.24 -7.34
CA PHE A 48 -5.84 -6.11 -7.43
C PHE A 48 -4.39 -6.51 -7.13
N ILE A 49 -4.17 -7.30 -6.07
CA ILE A 49 -2.82 -7.79 -5.72
C ILE A 49 -2.25 -8.59 -6.90
N GLN A 50 -3.03 -9.53 -7.43
CA GLN A 50 -2.62 -10.36 -8.57
C GLN A 50 -2.32 -9.53 -9.83
N ALA A 51 -3.17 -8.56 -10.17
CA ALA A 51 -2.99 -7.70 -11.33
C ALA A 51 -1.71 -6.84 -11.23
N ILE A 52 -1.37 -6.37 -10.02
CA ILE A 52 -0.14 -5.61 -9.77
C ILE A 52 1.09 -6.50 -9.91
N GLU A 53 1.08 -7.70 -9.35
CA GLU A 53 2.24 -8.62 -9.42
C GLU A 53 2.51 -9.12 -10.84
N THR A 54 1.44 -9.34 -11.61
CA THR A 54 1.53 -9.73 -13.01
C THR A 54 1.78 -8.54 -13.95
N ASN A 55 1.84 -7.30 -13.42
CA ASN A 55 1.91 -6.05 -14.17
C ASN A 55 0.82 -5.92 -15.27
N ASN A 56 -0.34 -6.55 -15.06
CA ASN A 56 -1.43 -6.58 -16.02
C ASN A 56 -2.29 -5.32 -15.93
N THR A 57 -1.88 -4.28 -16.66
CA THR A 57 -2.56 -2.97 -16.66
C THR A 57 -3.99 -3.00 -17.21
N GLN A 58 -4.31 -3.93 -18.12
CA GLN A 58 -5.66 -4.05 -18.68
C GLN A 58 -6.63 -4.61 -17.65
N GLU A 59 -6.22 -5.66 -16.96
CA GLU A 59 -6.98 -6.24 -15.85
C GLU A 59 -7.17 -5.21 -14.74
N LEU A 60 -6.10 -4.50 -14.35
CA LEU A 60 -6.17 -3.43 -13.34
C LEU A 60 -7.20 -2.35 -13.71
N LYS A 61 -7.23 -1.92 -14.99
CA LYS A 61 -8.21 -0.95 -15.49
C LYS A 61 -9.64 -1.49 -15.41
N SER A 62 -9.84 -2.78 -15.71
CA SER A 62 -11.14 -3.44 -15.62
C SER A 62 -11.64 -3.48 -14.18
N LEU A 63 -10.76 -3.83 -13.22
CA LEU A 63 -11.07 -3.88 -11.80
C LEU A 63 -11.45 -2.51 -11.25
N ILE A 64 -10.78 -1.43 -11.68
CA ILE A 64 -11.11 -0.05 -11.26
C ILE A 64 -12.50 0.38 -11.76
N THR A 65 -12.94 -0.16 -12.89
CA THR A 65 -14.22 0.19 -13.53
C THR A 65 -15.36 -0.76 -13.14
N SER A 66 -15.09 -1.76 -12.31
CA SER A 66 -16.09 -2.71 -11.81
C SER A 66 -17.25 -1.97 -11.11
N LYS A 67 -18.45 -2.55 -11.23
CA LYS A 67 -19.69 -2.03 -10.62
C LYS A 67 -20.21 -2.94 -9.50
N ASP A 68 -19.31 -3.72 -8.93
CA ASP A 68 -19.68 -4.73 -7.94
C ASP A 68 -20.22 -4.05 -6.68
N SER A 69 -21.12 -4.75 -5.98
CA SER A 69 -21.61 -4.29 -4.68
C SER A 69 -20.51 -4.48 -3.65
N ILE A 70 -19.72 -3.43 -3.45
CA ILE A 70 -18.56 -3.38 -2.55
C ILE A 70 -18.81 -2.40 -1.39
N GLY A 71 -17.99 -2.51 -0.35
CA GLY A 71 -18.03 -1.60 0.79
C GLY A 71 -17.82 -0.13 0.37
N THR A 72 -18.45 0.78 1.09
CA THR A 72 -18.45 2.23 0.78
C THR A 72 -17.04 2.84 0.72
N LEU A 73 -16.12 2.38 1.58
CA LEU A 73 -14.72 2.80 1.58
C LEU A 73 -13.96 2.31 0.35
N MET A 74 -14.19 1.06 -0.06
CA MET A 74 -13.59 0.51 -1.28
C MET A 74 -14.09 1.26 -2.51
N HIS A 75 -15.39 1.55 -2.57
CA HIS A 75 -15.98 2.34 -3.66
C HIS A 75 -15.35 3.74 -3.77
N LYS A 76 -15.17 4.46 -2.65
CA LYS A 76 -14.46 5.74 -2.65
C LYS A 76 -13.04 5.62 -3.19
N THR A 77 -12.33 4.56 -2.83
CA THR A 77 -10.97 4.28 -3.31
C THR A 77 -10.95 4.06 -4.83
N LEU A 78 -11.90 3.27 -5.37
CA LEU A 78 -12.04 3.08 -6.81
C LEU A 78 -12.33 4.39 -7.55
N LEU A 79 -13.15 5.28 -6.99
CA LEU A 79 -13.39 6.60 -7.58
C LEU A 79 -12.11 7.43 -7.65
N THR A 80 -11.30 7.43 -6.60
CA THR A 80 -9.99 8.12 -6.60
C THR A 80 -9.04 7.52 -7.62
N PHE A 81 -9.00 6.18 -7.75
CA PHE A 81 -8.20 5.51 -8.78
C PHE A 81 -8.71 5.81 -10.19
N LYS A 82 -10.03 5.86 -10.39
CA LYS A 82 -10.63 6.24 -11.66
C LYS A 82 -10.28 7.67 -12.06
N TYR A 83 -10.30 8.61 -11.11
CA TYR A 83 -9.87 10.00 -11.34
C TYR A 83 -8.38 10.06 -11.72
N ASN A 84 -7.54 9.28 -11.05
CA ASN A 84 -6.08 9.25 -11.27
C ASN A 84 -5.62 8.09 -12.18
N LEU A 85 -6.48 7.60 -13.08
CA LEU A 85 -6.28 6.33 -13.77
C LEU A 85 -4.92 6.22 -14.47
N LYS A 86 -4.50 7.28 -15.18
CA LYS A 86 -3.21 7.30 -15.89
C LYS A 86 -2.04 7.12 -14.92
N ALA A 87 -2.06 7.78 -13.77
CA ALA A 87 -1.00 7.67 -12.77
C ALA A 87 -0.97 6.27 -12.14
N VAL A 88 -2.15 5.71 -11.84
CA VAL A 88 -2.27 4.35 -11.28
C VAL A 88 -1.74 3.30 -12.26
N LEU A 89 -2.14 3.37 -13.54
CA LEU A 89 -1.66 2.44 -14.56
C LEU A 89 -0.16 2.56 -14.79
N ASN A 90 0.37 3.78 -14.82
CA ASN A 90 1.82 4.00 -14.94
C ASN A 90 2.58 3.48 -13.71
N GLY A 91 2.03 3.68 -12.51
CA GLY A 91 2.64 3.19 -11.27
C GLY A 91 2.66 1.66 -11.19
N ALA A 92 1.68 0.98 -11.79
CA ALA A 92 1.65 -0.47 -11.88
C ALA A 92 2.52 -1.04 -13.03
N ALA A 93 2.79 -0.26 -14.08
CA ALA A 93 3.54 -0.73 -15.24
C ALA A 93 5.06 -0.49 -15.14
N LEU A 94 5.45 0.58 -14.45
CA LEU A 94 6.84 1.04 -14.41
C LEU A 94 7.59 0.42 -13.22
N PRO A 95 8.89 0.13 -13.36
CA PRO A 95 9.71 -0.45 -12.29
C PRO A 95 10.16 0.58 -11.24
N TYR A 96 9.64 1.81 -11.29
CA TYR A 96 10.07 2.86 -10.37
C TYR A 96 9.45 2.69 -8.99
N SER A 97 10.29 2.61 -7.96
CA SER A 97 9.82 2.60 -6.59
C SER A 97 9.74 4.01 -6.01
N ASN A 98 8.76 4.24 -5.13
CA ASN A 98 8.69 5.45 -4.31
C ASN A 98 9.71 5.46 -3.15
N GLY A 99 10.55 4.42 -3.04
CA GLY A 99 11.40 4.18 -1.87
C GLY A 99 12.41 5.29 -1.59
N CYS A 100 13.05 5.83 -2.63
CA CYS A 100 14.00 6.94 -2.48
C CYS A 100 13.30 8.22 -2.01
N LEU A 101 12.15 8.56 -2.62
CA LEU A 101 11.36 9.74 -2.25
C LEU A 101 10.82 9.63 -0.82
N GLU A 102 10.33 8.45 -0.42
CA GLU A 102 9.91 8.18 0.96
C GLU A 102 11.07 8.24 1.94
N GLY A 103 12.25 7.74 1.55
CA GLY A 103 13.48 7.87 2.33
C GLY A 103 13.83 9.34 2.59
N PHE A 104 13.77 10.17 1.56
CA PHE A 104 14.02 11.60 1.67
C PHE A 104 12.97 12.30 2.56
N ASN A 105 11.69 12.04 2.33
CA ASN A 105 10.60 12.57 3.17
C ASN A 105 10.74 12.17 4.64
N ARG A 106 11.19 10.94 4.93
CA ARG A 106 11.48 10.50 6.31
C ARG A 106 12.62 11.29 6.93
N LYS A 107 13.72 11.52 6.20
CA LYS A 107 14.84 12.35 6.66
C LYS A 107 14.40 13.77 6.97
N ILE A 108 13.66 14.43 6.07
CA ILE A 108 13.12 15.79 6.32
C ILE A 108 12.28 15.80 7.59
N LYS A 109 11.32 14.88 7.72
CA LYS A 109 10.47 14.79 8.91
C LYS A 109 11.28 14.52 10.19
N GLN A 110 12.40 13.80 10.11
CA GLN A 110 13.29 13.59 11.25
C GLN A 110 14.05 14.87 11.63
N ILE A 111 14.53 15.62 10.65
CA ILE A 111 15.17 16.93 10.85
C ILE A 111 14.17 17.88 11.52
N GLU A 112 12.94 17.96 11.02
CA GLU A 112 11.88 18.81 11.61
C GLU A 112 11.59 18.44 13.07
N ARG A 113 11.52 17.14 13.42
CA ARG A 113 11.28 16.68 14.80
C ARG A 113 12.44 16.99 15.75
N THR A 114 13.68 16.97 15.26
CA THR A 114 14.89 17.22 16.07
C THR A 114 15.31 18.68 16.11
N ALA A 115 14.70 19.53 15.28
CA ALA A 115 15.06 20.93 15.12
C ALA A 115 14.55 21.88 16.20
N PHE A 116 13.63 21.44 17.09
CA PHE A 116 12.98 22.29 18.11
C PHE A 116 12.47 23.65 17.60
N GLY A 117 12.10 23.74 16.32
CA GLY A 117 11.54 24.94 15.70
C GLY A 117 12.58 25.83 15.01
N TYR A 118 12.91 25.50 13.76
CA TYR A 118 13.52 26.50 12.87
C TYR A 118 12.49 27.59 12.57
N SER A 119 12.69 28.79 13.11
CA SER A 119 11.83 29.94 12.81
C SER A 119 11.97 30.43 11.36
N ASN A 120 13.04 30.04 10.67
CA ASN A 120 13.34 30.45 9.30
C ASN A 120 13.47 29.22 8.38
N PHE A 121 12.70 29.20 7.29
CA PHE A 121 12.75 28.16 6.26
C PHE A 121 14.15 27.96 5.67
N ILE A 122 14.93 29.03 5.52
CA ILE A 122 16.31 28.97 5.02
C ILE A 122 17.20 28.11 5.93
N ASN A 123 16.98 28.18 7.25
CA ASN A 123 17.75 27.38 8.21
C ASN A 123 17.39 25.89 8.12
N LEU A 124 16.10 25.58 7.92
CA LEU A 124 15.64 24.22 7.67
C LEU A 124 16.25 23.67 6.37
N LEU A 125 16.18 24.43 5.28
CA LEU A 125 16.74 24.05 3.99
C LEU A 125 18.26 23.84 4.06
N THR A 126 18.96 24.70 4.78
CA THR A 126 20.41 24.57 5.00
C THR A 126 20.74 23.27 5.73
N ARG A 127 20.00 22.92 6.79
CA ARG A 127 20.22 21.65 7.50
C ARG A 127 19.90 20.43 6.65
N ILE A 128 18.82 20.46 5.86
CA ILE A 128 18.49 19.38 4.91
C ILE A 128 19.66 19.15 3.95
N ARG A 129 20.19 20.22 3.35
CA ARG A 129 21.34 20.15 2.42
C ARG A 129 22.62 19.63 3.09
N LEU A 130 22.87 19.98 4.36
CA LEU A 130 24.01 19.49 5.13
C LEU A 130 23.91 17.99 5.41
N GLU A 131 22.76 17.52 5.89
CA GLU A 131 22.50 16.10 6.19
C GLU A 131 22.49 15.22 4.93
N GLU A 132 22.15 15.79 3.78
CA GLU A 132 22.19 15.12 2.48
C GLU A 132 23.63 14.95 1.92
N ASN A 133 24.67 15.49 2.57
CA ASN A 133 26.07 15.45 2.13
C ASN A 133 26.31 16.06 0.73
N GLN A 134 25.72 17.22 0.41
CA GLN A 134 26.17 18.04 -0.75
C GLN A 134 27.44 18.88 -0.46
N TYR A 135 28.15 18.62 0.65
CA TYR A 135 29.40 19.29 1.03
C TYR A 135 30.60 18.33 1.15
N LYS A 136 30.66 17.28 0.31
CA LYS A 136 31.83 16.39 0.23
C LYS A 136 32.70 16.54 -1.03
N GLU A 137 32.47 17.54 -1.87
CA GLU A 137 33.33 17.77 -3.05
C GLU A 137 33.86 19.20 -3.23
N ASN A 138 34.06 19.97 -2.15
CA ASN A 138 34.77 21.27 -2.26
C ASN A 138 35.88 21.48 -1.21
N ILE A 139 36.35 20.42 -0.53
CA ILE A 139 37.44 20.56 0.48
C ILE A 139 38.61 19.58 0.28
N LEU A 140 38.61 18.70 -0.72
CA LEU A 140 39.82 17.95 -1.09
C LEU A 140 40.01 17.98 -2.60
N THR A 141 40.95 18.85 -3.02
CA THR A 141 41.85 18.77 -4.20
C THR A 141 41.26 18.42 -5.56
#